data_AF-A0A7W1CXF0-F1
#
_entry.id   AF-A0A7W1CXF0-F1
#
_cell.length_a   1.000
_cell.length_b   1.000
_cell.length_c   1.000
_cell.angle_alpha   90.00
_cell.angle_beta   90.00
_cell.angle_gamma   90.00
#
_symmetry.space_group_name_H-M   'P 1'
#
loop_
_entity.id
_entity.type
_entity.pdbx_description
1 polymer ?
#
loop_
_entity_poly.entity_id
_entity_poly.type
_entity_poly.pdbx_seq_one_letter_code
_entity_poly.pdbx_strand_id
1 'polypeptide(L)' 'MTDCATNRMHFETEAALTVEAAFDGGRITSDGGLLWLSEADEELGLCEAISECVPE' A
#
# COMPACT_ATOMS: atom_id res chain seq x y z
N MET A 1 11.03 7.72 -11.24
CA MET A 1 10.86 6.32 -10.81
C MET A 1 10.61 5.51 -12.06
N THR A 2 11.60 4.75 -12.49
CA THR A 2 11.44 3.79 -13.60
C THR A 2 10.50 2.71 -13.11
N ASP A 3 9.49 2.40 -13.91
CA ASP A 3 8.54 1.33 -13.65
C ASP A 3 9.33 0.01 -13.49
N CYS A 4 9.42 -0.48 -12.26
CA CYS A 4 10.10 -1.74 -11.91
C CYS A 4 9.23 -2.96 -12.23
N ALA A 5 8.21 -2.81 -13.08
CA ALA A 5 7.37 -3.91 -13.52
C ALA A 5 8.19 -4.91 -14.34
N THR A 6 8.57 -6.02 -13.71
CA THR A 6 9.03 -7.22 -14.41
C THR A 6 7.86 -7.75 -15.25
N ASN A 7 8.11 -8.10 -16.52
CA ASN A 7 7.08 -8.68 -17.38
C ASN A 7 6.43 -9.90 -16.70
N ARG A 8 5.10 -10.00 -16.82
CA ARG A 8 4.33 -11.10 -16.24
C ARG A 8 4.78 -12.43 -16.84
N MET A 9 4.86 -13.45 -16.00
CA MET A 9 5.31 -14.79 -16.38
C MET A 9 4.13 -15.74 -16.41
N HIS A 10 3.96 -16.44 -17.53
CA HIS A 10 2.93 -17.47 -17.69
C HIS A 10 3.54 -18.85 -17.55
N PHE A 11 2.76 -19.76 -16.96
CA PHE A 11 3.14 -21.17 -16.81
C PHE A 11 2.13 -22.03 -17.57
N GLU A 12 2.62 -22.96 -18.39
CA GLU A 12 1.77 -24.00 -18.96
C GLU A 12 1.39 -24.99 -17.87
N THR A 13 0.09 -25.19 -17.68
CA THR A 13 -0.46 -26.09 -16.67
C THR A 13 -1.69 -26.81 -17.22
N GLU A 14 -2.04 -27.96 -16.65
CA GLU A 14 -3.30 -28.65 -16.96
C GLU A 14 -4.52 -28.01 -16.26
N ALA A 15 -4.33 -26.91 -15.50
CA ALA A 15 -5.43 -26.23 -14.83
C ALA A 15 -6.34 -25.54 -15.85
N ALA A 16 -7.65 -25.57 -15.59
CA ALA A 16 -8.64 -24.91 -16.43
C ALA A 16 -8.53 -23.37 -16.43
N LEU A 17 -7.77 -22.80 -15.48
CA LEU A 17 -7.52 -21.36 -15.34
C LEU A 17 -6.04 -21.07 -15.57
N THR A 18 -5.75 -19.94 -16.20
CA THR A 18 -4.37 -19.48 -16.44
C THR A 18 -3.67 -19.17 -15.14
N VAL A 19 -2.47 -19.72 -14.97
CA VAL A 19 -1.57 -19.40 -13.85
C VAL A 19 -0.55 -18.37 -14.34
N GLU A 20 -0.52 -17.22 -13.66
CA GLU A 20 0.35 -16.10 -13.98
C GLU A 20 1.06 -15.62 -12.70
N ALA A 21 2.36 -15.35 -12.79
CA ALA A 21 3.11 -14.68 -11.74
C ALA A 21 3.39 -13.22 -12.13
N ALA A 22 3.07 -12.31 -11.22
CA ALA A 22 3.40 -10.90 -11.32
C ALA A 22 4.44 -10.54 -10.25
N PHE A 23 5.54 -9.91 -10.67
CA PHE A 23 6.60 -9.40 -9.81
C PHE A 23 6.70 -7.87 -9.92
N ASP A 24 5.57 -7.22 -10.15
CA ASP A 24 5.45 -5.76 -10.23
C ASP A 24 5.33 -5.10 -8.85
N GLY A 25 5.33 -5.90 -7.77
CA GLY A 25 5.15 -5.43 -6.40
C GLY A 25 3.75 -4.86 -6.13
N GLY A 26 2.82 -4.99 -7.08
CA GLY A 26 1.52 -4.35 -7.03
C GLY A 26 1.60 -2.83 -6.82
N ARG A 27 0.60 -2.25 -6.15
CA ARG A 27 0.66 -0.86 -5.71
C ARG A 27 1.58 -0.77 -4.50
N ILE A 28 2.83 -0.39 -4.73
CA ILE A 28 3.77 -0.09 -3.64
C ILE A 28 3.27 1.16 -2.91
N THR A 29 2.64 0.98 -1.76
CA THR A 29 2.41 2.05 -0.79
C THR A 29 3.65 2.16 0.09
N SER A 30 4.27 3.34 0.11
CA SER A 30 5.37 3.60 1.04
C SER A 30 4.77 3.84 2.43
N ASP A 31 4.87 2.83 3.29
CA ASP A 31 4.61 3.01 4.73
C ASP A 31 5.70 3.89 5.39
N GLY A 32 6.76 4.24 4.66
CA GLY A 32 7.82 5.13 5.14
C GLY A 32 7.34 6.54 5.50
N GLY A 33 6.19 6.97 4.96
CA GLY A 33 5.58 8.25 5.34
C GLY A 33 4.87 8.22 6.70
N LEU A 34 4.59 7.04 7.26
CA LEU A 34 3.83 6.92 8.52
C LEU A 34 4.56 7.56 9.70
N LEU A 35 5.89 7.50 9.74
CA LEU A 35 6.69 8.15 10.79
C LEU A 35 6.61 9.68 10.73
N TRP A 36 6.54 10.26 9.53
CA TRP A 36 6.36 11.71 9.39
C TRP A 36 4.92 12.14 9.66
N LEU A 37 3.95 11.27 9.32
CA LEU A 37 2.55 11.50 9.67
C LEU A 37 2.32 11.43 11.19
N SER A 38 3.00 10.53 11.90
CA SER A 38 2.91 10.48 13.36
C SER A 38 3.53 11.71 14.01
N GLU A 39 4.72 12.13 13.58
CA GLU A 39 5.36 13.37 14.09
C GLU A 39 4.48 14.60 13.83
N ALA A 40 3.90 14.71 12.64
CA ALA A 40 2.99 15.81 12.31
C ALA A 40 1.71 15.80 13.16
N ASP A 41 1.16 14.62 13.46
CA ASP A 41 0.01 14.50 14.34
C ASP A 41 0.36 14.85 15.80
N GLU A 42 1.56 14.50 16.28
CA GLU A 42 2.03 14.91 17.61
C GLU A 42 2.19 16.44 17.73
N GLU A 43 2.63 17.13 16.68
CA GLU A 43 2.75 18.60 16.68
C GLU A 43 1.38 19.30 16.54
N LEU A 44 0.46 18.73 15.75
CA LEU A 44 -0.80 19.37 15.40
C LEU A 44 -2.01 18.91 16.24
N GLY A 45 -1.92 17.78 16.94
CA GLY A 45 -2.99 17.21 17.76
C GLY A 45 -4.25 16.83 16.98
N LEU A 46 -4.13 16.46 15.70
CA LEU A 46 -5.30 16.29 14.82
C LEU A 46 -6.16 15.10 15.22
N CYS A 47 -5.56 13.96 15.54
CA CYS A 47 -6.31 12.78 15.96
C CYS A 47 -7.12 13.04 17.24
N GLU A 48 -6.55 13.77 18.20
CA GLU A 48 -7.27 14.17 19.42
C GLU A 48 -8.44 15.09 19.10
N ALA A 49 -8.21 16.17 18.35
CA ALA A 49 -9.26 17.11 17.95
C ALA A 49 -10.40 16.45 17.15
N ILE A 50 -10.07 15.48 16.29
CA ILE A 50 -11.06 14.70 15.54
C ILE A 50 -11.86 13.81 16.50
N SER A 51 -11.21 13.18 17.48
CA SER A 51 -11.86 12.28 18.43
C SER A 51 -12.97 12.98 19.23
N GLU A 52 -12.81 14.25 19.55
CA GLU A 52 -13.82 15.06 20.25
C GLU A 52 -15.07 15.33 19.39
N CYS A 53 -14.95 15.23 18.07
CA CYS A 53 -16.04 15.45 17.13
C CYS A 53 -16.84 14.17 16.81
N VAL A 54 -16.35 13.00 17.19
CA VAL A 54 -17.00 11.72 16.91
C VAL A 54 -17.86 11.31 18.10
N PRO A 55 -19.20 11.24 17.95
CA PRO A 55 -20.07 10.76 19.01
C PRO A 55 -19.84 9.26 19.28
N GLU A 56 -20.15 8.84 20.50
CA GLU A 56 -20.14 7.45 20.95
C GLU A 56 -21.15 6.54 20.22
#